data_AF-A0A973G416-F1
#
_entry.id   AF-A0A973G416-F1
#
_cell.length_a   1.000
_cell.length_b   1.000
_cell.length_c   1.000
_cell.angle_alpha   90.00
_cell.angle_beta   90.00
_cell.angle_gamma   90.00
#
_symmetry.space_group_name_H-M   'P 1'
#
loop_
_entity.id
_entity.type
_entity.pdbx_description
1 polymer ?
#
loop_
_entity_poly.entity_id
_entity_poly.type
_entity_poly.pdbx_seq_one_letter_code
_entity_poly.pdbx_strand_id
1 'polypeptide(L)'
;ILNLIKNFSIKGLVHITGGGFIDNIPRIIPDPCRAVIFKESWKIPPIFSLIGKMGNIDDEEMYRVFNMGVGMMVIAREKDAPEIIERLDKLGEKAYPIGYIEKRDKSQPSISFIERNERR
;
A
#
# COMPACT_ATOMS: atom_id res chain seq x y z
N ILE A 1 -10.80 10.48 5.56
CA ILE A 1 -11.11 10.15 4.13
C ILE A 1 -12.03 11.15 3.43
N LEU A 2 -13.24 11.45 3.94
CA LEU A 2 -14.17 12.38 3.26
C LEU A 2 -13.56 13.77 2.96
N ASN A 3 -12.70 14.28 3.86
CA ASN A 3 -11.96 15.52 3.62
C ASN A 3 -11.02 15.42 2.41
N LEU A 4 -10.37 14.27 2.19
CA LEU A 4 -9.46 14.09 1.06
C LEU A 4 -10.23 14.03 -0.27
N ILE A 5 -11.32 13.27 -0.32
CA ILE A 5 -12.14 13.11 -1.55
C ILE A 5 -12.68 14.47 -2.03
N LYS A 6 -13.00 15.39 -1.10
CA LYS A 6 -13.49 16.73 -1.44
C LYS A 6 -12.43 17.66 -2.02
N ASN A 7 -11.15 17.47 -1.65
CA ASN A 7 -10.07 18.42 -1.96
C ASN A 7 -9.07 17.87 -2.99
N PHE A 8 -9.03 16.56 -3.22
CA PHE A 8 -8.07 15.91 -4.10
C PHE A 8 -8.76 14.96 -5.08
N SER A 9 -8.13 14.77 -6.24
CA SER A 9 -8.53 13.74 -7.20
C SER A 9 -8.03 12.39 -6.72
N ILE A 10 -8.83 11.73 -5.89
CA ILE A 10 -8.58 10.37 -5.41
C ILE A 10 -8.96 9.39 -6.53
N LYS A 11 -7.98 8.63 -7.01
CA LYS A 11 -8.13 7.63 -8.08
C LYS A 11 -8.53 6.27 -7.54
N GLY A 12 -8.30 6.01 -6.26
CA GLY A 12 -8.59 4.73 -5.64
C GLY A 12 -8.43 4.76 -4.13
N LEU A 13 -9.20 3.91 -3.45
CA LEU A 13 -9.12 3.67 -2.02
C LEU A 13 -9.10 2.15 -1.80
N VAL A 14 -8.13 1.67 -1.04
CA VAL A 14 -8.02 0.24 -0.69
C VAL A 14 -8.14 0.11 0.81
N HIS A 15 -9.19 -0.57 1.28
CA HIS A 15 -9.29 -0.99 2.67
C HIS A 15 -8.63 -2.36 2.82
N ILE A 16 -7.53 -2.43 3.56
CA ILE A 16 -6.76 -3.67 3.73
C ILE A 16 -7.36 -4.45 4.89
N THR A 17 -8.04 -5.56 4.54
CA THR A 17 -8.74 -6.43 5.48
C THR A 17 -8.28 -7.87 5.30
N GLY A 18 -9.17 -8.87 5.37
CA GLY A 18 -8.85 -10.24 5.00
C GLY A 18 -8.33 -10.31 3.56
N GLY A 19 -7.31 -11.13 3.31
CA GLY A 19 -6.62 -11.19 2.03
C GLY A 19 -5.53 -10.10 1.85
N GLY A 20 -5.27 -9.29 2.88
CA GLY A 20 -4.08 -8.45 2.98
C GLY A 20 -3.88 -7.54 1.77
N PHE A 21 -2.63 -7.35 1.37
CA PHE A 21 -2.27 -6.52 0.21
C PHE A 21 -2.64 -7.23 -1.08
N ILE A 22 -2.34 -8.53 -1.14
CA ILE A 22 -2.39 -9.33 -2.36
C ILE A 22 -3.81 -9.41 -2.93
N ASP A 23 -4.82 -9.55 -2.08
CA ASP A 23 -6.19 -9.69 -2.56
C ASP A 23 -6.95 -8.37 -2.63
N ASN A 24 -6.58 -7.36 -1.83
CA ASN A 24 -7.34 -6.11 -1.76
C ASN A 24 -6.90 -5.08 -2.80
N ILE A 25 -5.60 -4.94 -3.06
CA ILE A 25 -5.05 -3.94 -4.00
C ILE A 25 -5.54 -4.15 -5.45
N PRO A 26 -5.55 -5.38 -6.02
CA PRO A 26 -5.92 -5.57 -7.42
C PRO A 26 -7.39 -5.30 -7.72
N ARG A 27 -8.27 -5.24 -6.70
CA ARG A 27 -9.71 -5.01 -6.87
C ARG A 27 -10.04 -3.64 -7.45
N ILE A 28 -9.14 -2.67 -7.31
CA ILE A 28 -9.34 -1.29 -7.77
C ILE A 28 -8.34 -0.86 -8.84
N ILE A 29 -7.33 -1.69 -9.12
CA ILE A 29 -6.31 -1.38 -10.13
C ILE A 29 -6.73 -2.02 -11.45
N PRO A 30 -6.83 -1.25 -12.55
CA PRO A 30 -7.11 -1.80 -13.87
C PRO A 30 -6.06 -2.82 -14.31
N ASP A 31 -6.46 -3.85 -15.06
CA ASP A 31 -5.54 -4.90 -15.53
C ASP A 31 -4.27 -4.39 -16.27
N PRO A 32 -4.32 -3.31 -17.08
CA PRO A 32 -3.13 -2.71 -17.70
C PRO A 32 -2.15 -2.04 -16.73
N CYS A 33 -2.45 -2.03 -15.43
CA CYS A 33 -1.67 -1.40 -14.38
C CYS A 33 -1.22 -2.41 -13.33
N ARG A 34 -0.13 -2.10 -12.62
CA ARG A 34 0.31 -2.82 -11.44
C ARG A 34 0.66 -1.87 -10.30
N ALA A 35 0.54 -2.35 -9.08
CA ALA A 35 1.05 -1.66 -7.90
C ALA A 35 2.48 -2.09 -7.61
N VAL A 36 3.35 -1.12 -7.38
CA VAL A 36 4.71 -1.33 -6.86
C VAL A 36 4.73 -0.78 -5.44
N ILE A 37 4.98 -1.67 -4.48
CA ILE A 37 4.99 -1.38 -3.05
C ILE A 37 6.44 -1.36 -2.55
N PHE A 38 6.84 -0.26 -1.92
CA PHE A 38 8.13 -0.16 -1.28
C PHE A 38 8.08 -0.89 0.07
N LYS A 39 8.85 -1.96 0.19
CA LYS A 39 9.11 -2.61 1.47
C LYS A 39 9.68 -1.59 2.45
N GLU A 40 9.33 -1.74 3.71
CA GLU A 40 9.81 -0.90 4.82
C GLU A 40 9.53 0.61 4.70
N SER A 41 8.66 1.02 3.77
CA SER A 41 8.26 2.43 3.62
C SER A 41 7.36 2.93 4.76
N TRP A 42 6.84 2.01 5.58
CA TRP A 42 6.16 2.29 6.83
C TRP A 42 6.71 1.39 7.95
N LYS A 43 6.40 1.76 9.19
CA LYS A 43 6.73 0.95 10.36
C LYS A 43 5.75 -0.21 10.49
N ILE A 44 6.21 -1.43 10.22
CA ILE A 44 5.45 -2.66 10.48
C ILE A 44 5.36 -2.88 12.00
N PRO A 45 4.15 -3.04 12.58
CA PRO A 45 4.01 -3.35 14.00
C PRO A 45 4.73 -4.65 14.39
N PRO A 46 5.48 -4.68 15.52
CA PRO A 46 6.30 -5.84 15.91
C PRO A 46 5.54 -7.16 16.05
N ILE A 47 4.23 -7.10 16.30
CA ILE A 47 3.37 -8.27 16.39
C ILE A 47 3.38 -9.11 15.10
N PHE A 48 3.47 -8.47 13.93
CA PHE A 48 3.51 -9.22 12.66
C PHE A 48 4.83 -9.99 12.51
N SER A 49 5.95 -9.38 12.87
CA SER A 49 7.24 -10.08 12.88
C SER A 49 7.25 -11.24 13.88
N LEU A 50 6.58 -11.09 15.03
CA LEU A 50 6.44 -12.16 16.01
C LEU A 50 5.59 -13.31 15.45
N ILE A 51 4.44 -13.01 14.84
CA ILE A 51 3.55 -13.99 14.21
C ILE A 51 4.30 -14.75 13.11
N GLY A 52 4.98 -14.04 12.20
CA GLY A 52 5.73 -14.68 11.11
C GLY A 52 6.80 -15.63 11.61
N LYS A 53 7.56 -15.22 12.64
CA LYS A 53 8.59 -16.07 13.27
C LYS A 53 8.01 -17.28 13.99
N MET A 54 6.96 -17.09 14.80
CA MET A 54 6.37 -18.18 15.59
C MET A 54 5.62 -19.19 14.72
N GLY A 55 4.98 -18.72 13.65
CA GLY A 55 4.24 -19.56 12.71
C GLY A 55 5.07 -20.11 11.56
N ASN A 56 6.35 -19.73 11.45
CA ASN A 56 7.21 -20.02 10.30
C ASN A 56 6.52 -19.65 8.95
N ILE A 57 5.93 -18.45 8.92
CA ILE A 57 5.20 -17.91 7.77
C ILE A 57 6.15 -17.00 6.98
N ASP A 58 6.23 -17.22 5.67
CA ASP A 58 7.02 -16.36 4.79
C ASP A 58 6.40 -14.96 4.62
N ASP A 59 7.22 -14.01 4.18
CA ASP A 59 6.78 -12.61 4.04
C ASP A 59 5.61 -12.45 3.04
N GLU A 60 5.61 -13.22 1.94
CA GLU A 60 4.55 -13.10 0.93
C GLU A 60 3.20 -13.50 1.50
N GLU A 61 3.15 -14.60 2.25
CA GLU A 61 1.96 -15.06 2.95
C GLU A 61 1.57 -14.12 4.08
N MET A 62 2.53 -13.52 4.79
CA MET A 62 2.23 -12.44 5.75
C MET A 62 1.51 -11.27 5.09
N TYR A 63 1.94 -10.85 3.89
CA TYR A 63 1.26 -9.81 3.09
C TYR A 63 -0.06 -10.27 2.46
N ARG A 64 -0.28 -11.58 2.27
CA ARG A 64 -1.56 -12.15 1.83
C ARG A 64 -2.59 -12.19 2.94
N VAL A 65 -2.19 -12.47 4.17
CA VAL A 65 -3.14 -12.69 5.26
C VAL A 65 -3.40 -11.43 6.06
N PHE A 66 -2.36 -10.64 6.32
CA PHE A 66 -2.42 -9.52 7.25
C PHE A 66 -2.34 -8.17 6.56
N ASN A 67 -2.78 -7.13 7.29
CA ASN A 67 -2.67 -5.75 6.84
C ASN A 67 -1.28 -5.14 7.08
N MET A 68 -0.35 -5.86 7.72
CA MET A 68 1.04 -5.46 7.96
C MET A 68 1.20 -4.04 8.56
N GLY A 69 0.17 -3.50 9.24
CA GLY A 69 0.15 -2.15 9.80
C GLY A 69 -0.44 -1.05 8.91
N VAL A 70 -0.91 -1.38 7.71
CA VAL A 70 -1.57 -0.45 6.79
C VAL A 70 -3.04 -0.82 6.70
N GLY A 71 -3.93 -0.04 7.33
CA GLY A 71 -5.37 -0.28 7.25
C GLY A 71 -6.01 0.25 5.96
N MET A 72 -5.50 1.35 5.42
CA MET A 72 -6.07 2.02 4.25
C MET A 72 -4.95 2.53 3.32
N MET A 73 -5.14 2.36 2.01
CA MET A 73 -4.31 3.00 0.99
C MET A 73 -5.12 3.98 0.16
N VAL A 74 -4.48 5.08 -0.21
CA VAL A 74 -5.07 6.12 -1.05
C VAL A 74 -4.22 6.25 -2.31
N ILE A 75 -4.84 6.07 -3.48
CA ILE A 75 -4.20 6.26 -4.78
C ILE A 75 -4.58 7.66 -5.29
N ALA A 76 -3.58 8.50 -5.53
CA ALA A 76 -3.74 9.86 -6.02
C ALA A 76 -2.65 10.20 -7.06
N ARG A 77 -2.63 11.44 -7.55
CA ARG A 77 -1.51 11.91 -8.40
C ARG A 77 -0.26 12.10 -7.53
N GLU A 78 0.91 11.77 -8.07
CA GLU A 78 2.20 11.88 -7.36
C GLU A 78 2.41 13.29 -6.78
N LYS A 79 2.08 14.34 -7.55
CA LYS A 79 2.19 15.74 -7.12
C LYS A 79 1.31 16.11 -5.91
N ASP A 80 0.20 15.40 -5.70
CA ASP A 80 -0.75 15.69 -4.61
C ASP A 80 -0.36 14.90 -3.34
N ALA A 81 0.54 13.92 -3.44
CA ALA A 81 0.89 13.02 -2.33
C ALA A 81 1.49 13.73 -1.10
N PRO A 82 2.42 14.70 -1.23
CA PRO A 82 2.96 15.41 -0.07
C PRO A 82 1.88 16.15 0.74
N GLU A 83 0.99 16.86 0.05
CA GLU A 83 -0.10 17.61 0.68
C GLU A 83 -1.13 16.67 1.34
N ILE A 84 -1.47 15.56 0.69
CA ILE A 84 -2.36 14.54 1.26
C ILE A 84 -1.77 13.97 2.55
N ILE A 85 -0.48 13.66 2.58
CA ILE A 85 0.21 13.13 3.78
C ILE A 85 0.19 14.17 4.90
N GLU A 86 0.52 15.44 4.60
CA GLU A 86 0.46 16.52 5.59
C GLU A 86 -0.97 16.72 6.14
N ARG A 87 -1.98 16.62 5.27
CA ARG A 87 -3.39 16.74 5.68
C ARG A 87 -3.80 15.60 6.61
N LEU A 88 -3.37 14.37 6.31
CA LEU A 88 -3.63 13.20 7.14
C LEU A 88 -2.97 13.34 8.51
N ASP A 89 -1.71 13.80 8.56
CA ASP A 89 -0.99 14.05 9.81
C ASP A 89 -1.72 15.08 10.70
N LYS A 90 -2.19 16.19 10.11
CA LYS A 90 -3.02 17.21 10.79
C LYS A 90 -4.36 16.66 11.30
N LEU A 91 -4.85 15.57 10.74
CA LEU A 91 -6.07 14.87 11.19
C LEU A 91 -5.77 13.77 12.22
N GLY A 92 -4.52 13.62 12.65
CA GLY A 92 -4.08 12.59 13.61
C GLY A 92 -3.79 11.23 12.98
N GLU A 93 -3.76 11.14 11.65
CA GLU A 93 -3.51 9.89 10.91
C GLU A 93 -2.06 9.81 10.45
N LYS A 94 -1.44 8.64 10.64
CA LYS A 94 -0.06 8.43 10.19
C LYS A 94 -0.02 7.83 8.79
N ALA A 95 0.36 8.65 7.80
CA ALA A 95 0.47 8.24 6.40
C ALA A 95 1.92 8.18 5.92
N TYR A 96 2.18 7.33 4.93
CA TYR A 96 3.51 7.14 4.35
C TYR A 96 3.42 7.08 2.82
N PRO A 97 4.48 7.45 2.09
CA PRO A 97 4.62 7.10 0.67
C PRO A 97 4.83 5.58 0.54
N ILE A 98 3.75 4.84 0.30
CA ILE A 98 3.76 3.35 0.25
C ILE A 98 4.37 2.81 -1.05
N GLY A 99 4.19 3.51 -2.17
CA GLY A 99 4.45 2.94 -3.48
C GLY A 99 3.89 3.80 -4.61
N TYR A 100 3.79 3.19 -5.79
CA TYR A 100 3.25 3.83 -6.99
C TYR A 100 2.53 2.83 -7.89
N ILE A 101 1.74 3.36 -8.82
CA ILE A 101 1.08 2.58 -9.87
C ILE A 101 1.81 2.82 -11.18
N GLU A 102 2.13 1.76 -11.90
CA GLU A 102 2.75 1.83 -13.23
C GLU A 102 2.04 0.93 -14.25
N LYS A 103 2.44 1.06 -15.51
CA LYS A 103 1.96 0.17 -16.57
C LYS A 103 2.44 -1.24 -16.31
N ARG A 104 1.56 -2.22 -16.53
CA ARG A 104 1.84 -3.64 -16.36
C ARG A 104 2.03 -4.32 -17.71
N ASP A 105 3.12 -5.07 -17.85
CA ASP A 105 3.26 -6.06 -18.91
C ASP A 105 2.55 -7.36 -18.51
N LYS A 106 1.98 -8.10 -19.48
CA LYS A 106 1.17 -9.30 -19.20
C LYS A 106 1.91 -10.40 -18.41
N SER A 107 3.25 -10.45 -18.50
CA SER A 107 4.10 -11.38 -17.76
C SER A 107 4.34 -10.96 -16.30
N GLN A 108 4.03 -9.72 -15.94
CA GLN A 108 4.24 -9.19 -14.61
C GLN A 108 3.03 -9.47 -13.69
N PRO A 109 3.27 -9.65 -12.38
CA PRO A 109 2.18 -9.70 -11.41
C PRO A 109 1.48 -8.34 -11.30
N SER A 110 0.24 -8.35 -10.80
CA SER A 110 -0.54 -7.13 -10.50
C SER A 110 0.04 -6.31 -9.35
N ILE A 111 0.87 -6.93 -8.51
CA ILE A 111 1.55 -6.29 -7.39
C ILE A 111 3.01 -6.75 -7.37
N SER A 112 3.94 -5.86 -7.04
CA SER A 112 5.34 -6.20 -6.76
C SER A 112 5.81 -5.47 -5.53
N PHE A 113 6.62 -6.15 -4.71
CA PHE A 113 7.26 -5.58 -3.53
C PHE A 113 8.74 -5.37 -3.85
N ILE A 114 9.22 -4.13 -3.71
CA ILE A 114 10.60 -3.75 -4.02
C ILE A 114 11.23 -3.00 -2.85
N GLU A 115 12.55 -2.96 -2.80
CA GLU A 115 13.26 -2.12 -1.83
C GLU A 115 13.22 -0.65 -2.29
N ARG A 116 13.09 0.29 -1.34
CA ARG A 116 12.94 1.72 -1.67
C ARG A 116 14.11 2.31 -2.47
N ASN A 117 15.30 1.70 -2.36
CA ASN A 117 16.53 2.15 -3.02
C ASN A 117 16.66 1.71 -4.48
N GLU A 118 15.71 0.95 -5.02
CA GLU A 118 15.77 0.41 -6.39
C GLU A 118 15.23 1.37 -7.47
N ARG A 119 14.74 2.56 -7.08
CA ARG A 119 14.37 3.63 -8.03
C ARG A 119 15.65 4.31 -8.54
N ARG A 120 16.26 3.76 -9.59
CA ARG A 120 17.24 4.46 -10.44
C ARG A 120 16.55 5.53 -11.29
#